data_AF-A0A522CCM1-F1
#
_entry.id   AF-A0A522CCM1-F1
#
_cell.length_a   1.000
_cell.length_b   1.000
_cell.length_c   1.000
_cell.angle_alpha   90.00
_cell.angle_beta   90.00
_cell.angle_gamma   90.00
#
_symmetry.space_group_name_H-M   'P 1'
#
loop_
_entity.id
_entity.type
_entity.pdbx_description
1 polymer ?
#
loop_
_entity_poly.entity_id
_entity_poly.type
_entity_poly.pdbx_seq_one_letter_code
_entity_poly.pdbx_strand_id
1 'polypeptide(L)'
;MRIQDTDIWNDLVVQETVAMVGDIGEIGLGGDVNENPIMKMMLESGCLDPLAVSAVLAGENDTLFHSGALPPSVQEVLDLSRATRVREEGPGHIFAARNVSALRVVLAEFSSEVTGDAYRKLLDCHDFPELKPHIDAGAHNVVALADGMIETGLLRDMPPKLLDKFIEGMENVSQMAESSVLKRGVASAVQSLKAAIAETAAEELTSAAPRIDPNSPYEVMKQVAKTKFKVK
;
A
#
# COMPACT_ATOMS: atom_id res chain seq x y z
N MET A 1 -21.34 -26.65 -9.66
CA MET A 1 -21.13 -26.67 -8.20
C MET A 1 -19.82 -25.93 -7.96
N ARG A 2 -19.92 -24.67 -7.51
CA ARG A 2 -18.80 -23.75 -7.26
C ARG A 2 -18.78 -23.46 -5.76
N ILE A 3 -17.60 -23.07 -5.30
CA ILE A 3 -17.19 -22.70 -3.93
C ILE A 3 -16.74 -23.93 -3.14
N GLN A 4 -15.40 -24.11 -3.01
CA GLN A 4 -14.75 -24.62 -1.79
C GLN A 4 -13.20 -24.74 -1.80
N ASP A 5 -12.46 -24.30 -2.83
CA ASP A 5 -11.00 -24.57 -2.90
C ASP A 5 -10.06 -23.34 -2.81
N THR A 6 -10.54 -22.15 -2.45
CA THR A 6 -9.67 -20.96 -2.26
C THR A 6 -9.21 -20.74 -0.83
N ASP A 7 -9.95 -21.25 0.15
CA ASP A 7 -9.61 -21.07 1.57
C ASP A 7 -8.51 -22.06 2.01
N ILE A 8 -8.44 -23.23 1.38
CA ILE A 8 -7.41 -24.25 1.66
C ILE A 8 -6.05 -23.80 1.11
N TRP A 9 -5.98 -23.09 -0.01
CA TRP A 9 -4.73 -22.54 -0.55
C TRP A 9 -4.21 -21.34 0.26
N ASN A 10 -5.10 -20.49 0.77
CA ASN A 10 -4.70 -19.40 1.65
C ASN A 10 -4.20 -19.93 3.01
N ASP A 11 -4.86 -20.94 3.59
CA ASP A 11 -4.39 -21.54 4.84
C ASP A 11 -3.08 -22.33 4.65
N LEU A 12 -2.87 -23.00 3.51
CA LEU A 12 -1.62 -23.70 3.22
C LEU A 12 -0.47 -22.72 2.95
N VAL A 13 -0.70 -21.62 2.22
CA VAL A 13 0.31 -20.59 1.96
C VAL A 13 0.62 -19.79 3.22
N VAL A 14 -0.36 -19.50 4.08
CA VAL A 14 -0.13 -18.87 5.38
C VAL A 14 0.61 -19.83 6.32
N GLN A 15 0.30 -21.13 6.33
CA GLN A 15 1.03 -22.11 7.14
C GLN A 15 2.44 -22.39 6.62
N GLU A 16 2.67 -22.42 5.30
CA GLU A 16 4.01 -22.57 4.71
C GLU A 16 4.84 -21.29 4.85
N THR A 17 4.21 -20.11 4.80
CA THR A 17 4.89 -18.82 5.06
C THR A 17 5.21 -18.67 6.56
N VAL A 18 4.32 -19.11 7.45
CA VAL A 18 4.57 -19.16 8.90
C VAL A 18 5.61 -20.23 9.25
N ALA A 19 5.66 -21.36 8.52
CA ALA A 19 6.71 -22.37 8.66
C ALA A 19 8.06 -21.86 8.15
N MET A 20 8.10 -21.12 7.03
CA MET A 20 9.31 -20.42 6.57
C MET A 20 9.77 -19.35 7.58
N VAL A 21 8.85 -18.57 8.16
CA VAL A 21 9.14 -17.58 9.21
C VAL A 21 9.55 -18.25 10.53
N GLY A 22 9.00 -19.43 10.83
CA GLY A 22 9.34 -20.25 11.99
C GLY A 22 10.71 -20.91 11.89
N ASP A 23 11.07 -21.45 10.73
CA ASP A 23 12.39 -22.01 10.46
C ASP A 23 13.47 -20.92 10.39
N ILE A 24 13.13 -19.71 9.92
CA ILE A 24 14.00 -18.52 10.01
C ILE A 24 14.25 -18.12 11.48
N GLY A 25 13.31 -18.40 12.39
CA GLY A 25 13.47 -18.19 13.83
C GLY A 25 14.47 -19.14 14.51
N GLU A 26 14.72 -20.35 13.95
CA GLU A 26 15.74 -21.28 14.46
C GLU A 26 17.16 -21.00 13.91
N ILE A 27 17.28 -20.24 12.81
CA ILE A 27 18.56 -19.78 12.27
C ILE A 27 18.97 -18.46 12.95
N GLY A 28 19.06 -18.47 14.29
CA GLY A 28 19.83 -17.48 15.06
C GLY A 28 19.67 -16.00 14.69
N LEU A 29 18.46 -15.53 14.36
CA LEU A 29 18.18 -14.10 14.24
C LEU A 29 18.08 -13.50 15.64
N GLY A 30 19.09 -12.72 16.04
CA GLY A 30 19.09 -11.95 17.29
C GLY A 30 18.16 -10.72 17.29
N GLY A 31 17.08 -10.74 16.52
CA GLY A 31 16.05 -9.68 16.47
C GLY A 31 14.73 -10.27 16.00
N ASP A 32 13.67 -10.06 16.77
CA ASP A 32 12.34 -10.59 16.49
C ASP A 32 11.83 -9.94 15.19
N VAL A 33 11.46 -10.73 14.17
CA VAL A 33 10.94 -10.25 12.88
C VAL A 33 9.70 -9.34 13.06
N ASN A 34 9.04 -9.44 14.22
CA ASN A 34 7.95 -8.57 14.65
C ASN A 34 8.37 -7.16 15.13
N GLU A 35 9.67 -6.90 15.31
CA GLU A 35 10.21 -5.58 15.68
C GLU A 35 10.47 -4.68 14.47
N ASN A 36 10.52 -5.24 13.25
CA ASN A 36 10.67 -4.44 12.03
C ASN A 36 9.40 -3.60 11.77
N PRO A 37 9.49 -2.26 11.77
CA PRO A 37 8.32 -1.38 11.64
C PRO A 37 7.67 -1.45 10.26
N ILE A 38 8.44 -1.73 9.20
CA ILE A 38 7.94 -1.93 7.83
C ILE A 38 7.15 -3.24 7.76
N MET A 39 7.75 -4.33 8.24
CA MET A 39 7.09 -5.65 8.29
C MET A 39 5.80 -5.59 9.10
N LYS A 40 5.83 -4.94 10.27
CA LYS A 40 4.66 -4.71 11.10
C LYS A 40 3.57 -3.90 10.38
N MET A 41 3.94 -2.82 9.70
CA MET A 41 3.01 -2.02 8.90
C MET A 41 2.35 -2.87 7.81
N MET A 42 3.14 -3.73 7.14
CA MET A 42 2.64 -4.59 6.08
C MET A 42 1.68 -5.67 6.59
N LEU A 43 2.01 -6.28 7.73
CA LEU A 43 1.16 -7.21 8.48
C LEU A 43 -0.19 -6.58 8.83
N GLU A 44 -0.17 -5.43 9.52
CA GLU A 44 -1.38 -4.74 10.00
C GLU A 44 -2.29 -4.27 8.85
N SER A 45 -1.68 -3.92 7.72
CA SER A 45 -2.37 -3.45 6.52
C SER A 45 -2.87 -4.59 5.62
N GLY A 46 -2.49 -5.84 5.91
CA GLY A 46 -2.82 -6.99 5.07
C GLY A 46 -2.19 -6.92 3.68
N CYS A 47 -1.05 -6.24 3.53
CA CYS A 47 -0.37 -6.05 2.24
C CYS A 47 0.82 -6.99 2.03
N LEU A 48 0.92 -8.04 2.85
CA LEU A 48 1.97 -9.03 2.75
C LEU A 48 1.80 -9.89 1.49
N ASP A 49 2.75 -9.76 0.58
CA ASP A 49 3.04 -10.79 -0.41
C ASP A 49 4.43 -11.39 -0.13
N PRO A 50 4.66 -12.68 -0.43
CA PRO A 50 5.91 -13.36 -0.13
C PRO A 50 7.15 -12.68 -0.72
N LEU A 51 6.99 -12.01 -1.87
CA LEU A 51 8.09 -11.32 -2.55
C LEU A 51 8.50 -10.05 -1.79
N ALA A 52 7.52 -9.23 -1.39
CA ALA A 52 7.76 -8.06 -0.57
C ALA A 52 8.33 -8.42 0.81
N VAL A 53 7.86 -9.51 1.44
CA VAL A 53 8.42 -10.03 2.70
C VAL A 53 9.89 -10.40 2.53
N SER A 54 10.20 -11.18 1.49
CA SER A 54 11.57 -11.60 1.20
C SER A 54 12.48 -10.40 0.95
N ALA A 55 11.99 -9.38 0.24
CA ALA A 55 12.73 -8.15 -0.01
C ALA A 55 12.97 -7.35 1.28
N VAL A 56 11.94 -7.13 2.10
CA VAL A 56 12.07 -6.39 3.38
C VAL A 56 13.10 -7.06 4.29
N LEU A 57 13.01 -8.38 4.45
CA LEU A 57 13.95 -9.14 5.27
C LEU A 57 15.38 -9.07 4.70
N ALA A 58 15.53 -9.29 3.39
CA ALA A 58 16.80 -9.22 2.69
C ALA A 58 17.49 -7.85 2.81
N GLY A 59 16.72 -6.76 2.80
CA GLY A 59 17.24 -5.39 2.92
C GLY A 59 17.80 -5.06 4.31
N GLU A 60 17.30 -5.73 5.36
CA GLU A 60 17.77 -5.52 6.74
C GLU A 60 18.97 -6.41 7.10
N ASN A 61 19.04 -7.59 6.50
CA ASN A 61 20.12 -8.53 6.74
C ASN A 61 20.76 -8.93 5.41
N ASP A 62 21.86 -8.27 5.05
CA ASP A 62 22.77 -8.68 3.96
C ASP A 62 23.19 -10.16 4.07
N THR A 63 23.01 -10.77 5.25
CA THR A 63 23.38 -12.13 5.59
C THR A 63 22.26 -13.15 5.45
N LEU A 64 20.99 -12.79 5.27
CA LEU A 64 19.88 -13.77 5.27
C LEU A 64 19.99 -14.85 4.17
N PHE A 65 20.68 -14.53 3.08
CA PHE A 65 20.92 -15.48 1.99
C PHE A 65 22.31 -16.08 2.14
N HIS A 66 22.41 -17.05 3.05
CA HIS A 66 23.62 -17.84 3.22
C HIS A 66 23.90 -18.59 1.90
N SER A 67 24.92 -18.14 1.17
CA SER A 67 25.57 -18.79 0.01
C SER A 67 25.05 -18.56 -1.42
N GLY A 68 24.10 -17.66 -1.68
CA GLY A 68 23.61 -17.42 -3.05
C GLY A 68 23.16 -15.99 -3.32
N ALA A 69 23.30 -15.53 -4.57
CA ALA A 69 22.67 -14.30 -5.03
C ALA A 69 21.16 -14.37 -4.78
N LEU A 70 20.56 -13.25 -4.38
CA LEU A 70 19.12 -13.12 -4.22
C LEU A 70 18.39 -13.57 -5.50
N PRO A 71 17.21 -14.21 -5.40
CA PRO A 71 16.37 -14.44 -6.56
C PRO A 71 16.17 -13.13 -7.35
N PRO A 72 16.25 -13.12 -8.69
CA PRO A 72 16.17 -11.89 -9.47
C PRO A 72 14.93 -11.03 -9.17
N SER A 73 13.79 -11.66 -8.90
CA SER A 73 12.55 -10.96 -8.53
C SER A 73 12.64 -10.27 -7.16
N VAL A 74 13.35 -10.84 -6.19
CA VAL A 74 13.56 -10.24 -4.87
C VAL A 74 14.56 -9.10 -4.97
N GLN A 75 15.64 -9.30 -5.74
CA GLN A 75 16.62 -8.26 -6.02
C GLN A 75 15.98 -7.06 -6.72
N GLU A 76 15.10 -7.30 -7.70
CA GLU A 76 14.38 -6.24 -8.40
C GLU A 76 13.49 -5.43 -7.44
N VAL A 77 12.72 -6.10 -6.58
CA VAL A 77 11.88 -5.40 -5.58
C VAL A 77 12.76 -4.55 -4.66
N LEU A 78 13.85 -5.10 -4.15
CA LEU A 78 14.82 -4.36 -3.34
C LEU A 78 15.42 -3.15 -4.06
N ASP A 79 15.87 -3.33 -5.30
CA ASP A 79 16.51 -2.27 -6.08
C ASP A 79 15.56 -1.12 -6.41
N LEU A 80 14.27 -1.44 -6.59
CA LEU A 80 13.20 -0.47 -6.81
C LEU A 80 12.74 0.19 -5.51
N SER A 81 12.66 -0.57 -4.41
CA SER A 81 12.09 -0.13 -3.14
C SER A 81 13.07 0.57 -2.22
N ARG A 82 14.37 0.60 -2.53
CA ARG A 82 15.38 1.32 -1.73
C ARG A 82 14.98 2.78 -1.52
N ALA A 83 14.63 3.15 -0.29
CA ALA A 83 14.25 4.52 0.05
C ALA A 83 15.30 5.55 -0.32
N THR A 84 16.59 5.26 -0.20
CA THR A 84 17.65 6.19 -0.63
C THR A 84 17.45 6.61 -2.08
N ARG A 85 17.15 5.65 -2.95
CA ARG A 85 16.91 5.90 -4.38
C ARG A 85 15.62 6.68 -4.61
N VAL A 86 14.54 6.34 -3.91
CA VAL A 86 13.27 7.10 -3.97
C VAL A 86 13.44 8.53 -3.48
N ARG A 87 14.29 8.73 -2.45
CA ARG A 87 14.57 10.06 -1.89
C ARG A 87 15.43 10.92 -2.81
N GLU A 88 16.38 10.31 -3.50
CA GLU A 88 17.35 11.01 -4.36
C GLU A 88 16.87 11.19 -5.81
N GLU A 89 16.27 10.16 -6.41
CA GLU A 89 15.84 10.12 -7.81
C GLU A 89 14.33 10.41 -7.97
N GLY A 90 13.57 10.40 -6.88
CA GLY A 90 12.10 10.45 -6.88
C GLY A 90 11.47 9.07 -7.13
N PRO A 91 10.13 8.95 -7.09
CA PRO A 91 9.45 7.66 -7.23
C PRO A 91 9.20 7.21 -8.69
N GLY A 92 9.61 8.01 -9.68
CA GLY A 92 9.30 7.77 -11.09
C GLY A 92 9.75 6.40 -11.63
N HIS A 93 10.89 5.88 -11.15
CA HIS A 93 11.39 4.57 -11.55
C HIS A 93 10.50 3.41 -11.08
N ILE A 94 9.83 3.53 -9.92
CA ILE A 94 8.89 2.52 -9.42
C ILE A 94 7.70 2.43 -10.35
N PHE A 95 7.16 3.58 -10.75
CA PHE A 95 6.02 3.67 -11.65
C PHE A 95 6.36 3.15 -13.05
N ALA A 96 7.56 3.45 -13.56
CA ALA A 96 8.04 2.92 -14.84
C ALA A 96 8.15 1.38 -14.83
N ALA A 97 8.57 0.80 -13.71
CA ALA A 97 8.67 -0.65 -13.54
C ALA A 97 7.30 -1.34 -13.37
N ARG A 98 6.25 -0.60 -12.96
CA ARG A 98 4.92 -1.13 -12.62
C ARG A 98 4.97 -2.31 -11.62
N ASN A 99 5.96 -2.29 -10.72
CA ASN A 99 6.16 -3.33 -9.73
C ASN A 99 5.36 -3.02 -8.46
N VAL A 100 4.22 -3.70 -8.30
CA VAL A 100 3.27 -3.49 -7.19
C VAL A 100 3.90 -3.85 -5.84
N SER A 101 4.70 -4.92 -5.76
CA SER A 101 5.36 -5.32 -4.52
C SER A 101 6.37 -4.26 -4.07
N ALA A 102 7.18 -3.71 -4.98
CA ALA A 102 8.10 -2.63 -4.67
C ALA A 102 7.37 -1.37 -4.19
N LEU A 103 6.25 -1.01 -4.84
CA LEU A 103 5.43 0.11 -4.42
C LEU A 103 4.86 -0.10 -3.00
N ARG A 104 4.37 -1.31 -2.68
CA ARG A 104 3.87 -1.63 -1.32
C ARG A 104 4.96 -1.46 -0.26
N VAL A 105 6.18 -1.94 -0.54
CA VAL A 105 7.32 -1.78 0.38
C VAL A 105 7.62 -0.30 0.61
N VAL A 106 7.67 0.51 -0.45
CA VAL A 106 7.94 1.96 -0.34
C VAL A 106 6.85 2.69 0.43
N LEU A 107 5.57 2.38 0.19
CA LEU A 107 4.47 2.96 0.94
C LEU A 107 4.52 2.56 2.42
N ALA A 108 4.82 1.30 2.72
CA ALA A 108 4.94 0.82 4.09
C ALA A 108 6.12 1.45 4.82
N GLU A 109 7.28 1.53 4.17
CA GLU A 109 8.48 2.18 4.69
C GLU A 109 8.20 3.63 5.04
N PHE A 110 7.71 4.40 4.07
CA PHE A 110 7.38 5.80 4.27
C PHE A 110 6.38 5.97 5.41
N SER A 111 5.26 5.24 5.36
CA SER A 111 4.21 5.33 6.37
C SER A 111 4.75 5.00 7.77
N SER A 112 5.60 3.98 7.90
CA SER A 112 6.17 3.57 9.19
C SER A 112 7.09 4.64 9.79
N GLU A 113 7.88 5.33 8.96
CA GLU A 113 8.77 6.41 9.39
C GLU A 113 7.99 7.59 9.96
N VAL A 114 6.90 8.00 9.30
CA VAL A 114 6.18 9.24 9.63
C VAL A 114 4.91 9.04 10.48
N THR A 115 4.53 7.79 10.78
CA THR A 115 3.46 7.48 11.74
C THR A 115 3.98 6.89 13.05
N GLY A 116 5.26 6.50 13.09
CA GLY A 116 5.90 5.91 14.26
C GLY A 116 6.03 6.87 15.45
N ASP A 117 6.16 6.29 16.65
CA ASP A 117 6.25 7.03 17.91
C ASP A 117 7.42 8.02 17.95
N ALA A 118 8.53 7.70 17.28
CA ALA A 118 9.68 8.59 17.18
C ALA A 118 9.34 9.89 16.43
N TYR A 119 8.64 9.78 15.30
CA TYR A 119 8.19 10.93 14.53
C TYR A 119 7.12 11.74 15.26
N ARG A 120 6.20 11.07 15.97
CA ARG A 120 5.21 11.76 16.82
C ARG A 120 5.86 12.58 17.94
N LYS A 121 6.90 12.05 18.58
CA LYS A 121 7.69 12.82 19.55
C LYS A 121 8.40 14.02 18.91
N LEU A 122 8.84 13.91 17.66
CA LEU A 122 9.40 15.03 16.91
C LEU A 122 8.34 16.10 16.58
N LEU A 123 7.10 15.71 16.28
CA LEU A 123 5.97 16.64 16.10
C LEU A 123 5.70 17.47 17.37
N ASP A 124 5.81 16.86 18.55
CA ASP A 124 5.58 17.51 19.84
C ASP A 124 6.75 18.44 20.25
N CYS A 125 7.92 18.25 19.64
CA CYS A 125 9.10 19.07 19.88
C CYS A 125 9.13 20.25 18.90
N HIS A 126 8.91 21.46 19.41
CA HIS A 126 8.99 22.68 18.60
C HIS A 126 10.46 22.99 18.22
N ASP A 127 10.75 22.83 16.93
CA ASP A 127 11.89 23.37 16.17
C ASP A 127 13.17 22.48 16.09
N PHE A 128 13.32 21.79 14.95
CA PHE A 128 14.54 21.10 14.53
C PHE A 128 15.01 21.64 13.17
N PRO A 129 15.81 22.72 13.11
CA PRO A 129 16.23 23.33 11.86
C PRO A 129 17.02 22.38 10.94
N GLU A 130 17.71 21.40 11.51
CA GLU A 130 18.50 20.39 10.79
C GLU A 130 17.62 19.36 10.05
N LEU A 131 16.39 19.13 10.51
CA LEU A 131 15.45 18.18 9.90
C LEU A 131 14.60 18.80 8.78
N LYS A 132 14.56 20.14 8.68
CA LYS A 132 13.71 20.87 7.72
C LYS A 132 13.95 20.45 6.26
N PRO A 133 15.21 20.37 5.76
CA PRO A 133 15.46 19.95 4.37
C PRO A 133 14.98 18.52 4.09
N HIS A 134 15.07 17.63 5.09
CA HIS A 134 14.63 16.25 4.97
C HIS A 134 13.09 16.13 4.94
N ILE A 135 12.40 16.94 5.74
CA ILE A 135 10.92 17.01 5.75
C ILE A 135 10.39 17.56 4.43
N ASP A 136 11.00 18.62 3.90
CA ASP A 136 10.57 19.22 2.63
C ASP A 136 10.82 18.27 1.43
N ALA A 137 11.97 17.57 1.42
CA ALA A 137 12.24 16.53 0.43
C ALA A 137 11.24 15.36 0.54
N GLY A 138 10.92 14.93 1.76
CA GLY A 138 9.88 13.94 2.03
C GLY A 138 8.51 14.38 1.50
N ALA A 139 8.14 15.64 1.71
CA ALA A 139 6.88 16.22 1.24
C ALA A 139 6.75 16.18 -0.29
N HIS A 140 7.82 16.45 -1.03
CA HIS A 140 7.81 16.32 -2.49
C HIS A 140 7.63 14.87 -2.94
N ASN A 141 8.32 13.93 -2.30
CA ASN A 141 8.26 12.52 -2.67
C ASN A 141 6.89 11.91 -2.40
N VAL A 142 6.21 12.28 -1.31
CA VAL A 142 4.84 11.78 -1.07
C VAL A 142 3.82 12.30 -2.05
N VAL A 143 3.95 13.57 -2.46
CA VAL A 143 3.08 14.14 -3.49
C VAL A 143 3.30 13.40 -4.80
N ALA A 144 4.55 13.20 -5.20
CA ALA A 144 4.88 12.45 -6.42
C ALA A 144 4.43 10.98 -6.37
N LEU A 145 4.50 10.33 -5.19
CA LEU A 145 3.96 8.98 -5.00
C LEU A 145 2.44 8.95 -5.13
N ALA A 146 1.73 9.90 -4.49
CA ALA A 146 0.28 9.98 -4.56
C ALA A 146 -0.21 10.23 -6.00
N ASP A 147 0.37 11.23 -6.68
CA ASP A 147 0.01 11.58 -8.05
C ASP A 147 0.34 10.43 -9.00
N GLY A 148 1.53 9.83 -8.89
CA GLY A 148 1.94 8.71 -9.73
C GLY A 148 1.05 7.48 -9.57
N MET A 149 0.57 7.16 -8.37
CA MET A 149 -0.39 6.06 -8.16
C MET A 149 -1.72 6.29 -8.86
N ILE A 150 -2.21 7.53 -8.84
CA ILE A 150 -3.47 7.92 -9.51
C ILE A 150 -3.29 7.83 -11.02
N GLU A 151 -2.23 8.46 -11.55
CA GLU A 151 -1.95 8.52 -13.00
C GLU A 151 -1.71 7.14 -13.62
N THR A 152 -1.04 6.25 -12.90
CA THR A 152 -0.73 4.89 -13.39
C THR A 152 -1.85 3.88 -13.15
N GLY A 153 -2.87 4.25 -12.39
CA GLY A 153 -3.99 3.37 -12.01
C GLY A 153 -3.61 2.28 -11.00
N LEU A 154 -2.39 2.29 -10.45
CA LEU A 154 -1.91 1.30 -9.47
C LEU A 154 -2.59 1.43 -8.10
N LEU A 155 -3.34 2.51 -7.88
CA LEU A 155 -4.15 2.71 -6.68
C LEU A 155 -5.09 1.53 -6.39
N ARG A 156 -5.60 0.86 -7.43
CA ARG A 156 -6.53 -0.29 -7.31
C ARG A 156 -5.87 -1.54 -6.73
N ASP A 157 -4.55 -1.65 -6.87
CA ASP A 157 -3.77 -2.81 -6.42
C ASP A 157 -3.27 -2.65 -4.97
N MET A 158 -3.55 -1.50 -4.35
CA MET A 158 -3.12 -1.14 -3.01
C MET A 158 -4.17 -1.51 -1.96
N PRO A 159 -3.79 -2.19 -0.87
CA PRO A 159 -4.72 -2.48 0.22
C PRO A 159 -5.24 -1.21 0.89
N PRO A 160 -6.56 -1.09 1.16
CA PRO A 160 -7.15 0.13 1.70
C PRO A 160 -6.50 0.62 3.00
N LYS A 161 -6.17 -0.30 3.92
CA LYS A 161 -5.50 0.04 5.18
C LYS A 161 -4.10 0.62 4.98
N LEU A 162 -3.37 0.16 3.96
CA LEU A 162 -2.06 0.71 3.62
C LEU A 162 -2.20 2.14 3.09
N LEU A 163 -3.22 2.39 2.26
CA LEU A 163 -3.54 3.74 1.76
C LEU A 163 -3.95 4.69 2.88
N ASP A 164 -4.75 4.22 3.85
CA ASP A 164 -5.12 5.01 5.03
C ASP A 164 -3.90 5.41 5.84
N LYS A 165 -2.95 4.48 6.04
CA LYS A 165 -1.69 4.74 6.74
C LYS A 165 -0.77 5.68 5.98
N PHE A 166 -0.73 5.56 4.66
CA PHE A 166 0.01 6.49 3.82
C PHE A 166 -0.57 7.90 3.89
N ILE A 167 -1.90 8.04 3.85
CA ILE A 167 -2.60 9.32 4.04
C ILE A 167 -2.31 9.92 5.41
N GLU A 168 -2.38 9.13 6.49
CA GLU A 168 -2.00 9.57 7.85
C GLU A 168 -0.57 10.13 7.85
N GLY A 169 0.36 9.41 7.20
CA GLY A 169 1.75 9.84 7.06
C GLY A 169 1.91 11.16 6.29
N MET A 170 1.20 11.33 5.18
CA MET A 170 1.20 12.57 4.40
C MET A 170 0.70 13.76 5.24
N GLU A 171 -0.37 13.56 6.01
CA GLU A 171 -0.91 14.59 6.91
C GLU A 171 0.11 14.98 8.00
N ASN A 172 0.84 14.01 8.55
CA ASN A 172 1.92 14.26 9.52
C ASN A 172 3.11 15.04 8.91
N VAL A 173 3.48 14.75 7.66
CA VAL A 173 4.52 15.53 6.94
C VAL A 173 4.05 16.95 6.67
N SER A 174 2.79 17.14 6.27
CA SER A 174 2.23 18.48 6.06
C SER A 174 2.23 19.35 7.33
N GLN A 175 2.03 18.74 8.49
CA GLN A 175 2.09 19.46 9.77
C GLN A 175 3.50 20.01 10.05
N MET A 176 4.54 19.23 9.74
CA MET A 176 5.94 19.61 9.99
C MET A 176 6.57 20.48 8.91
N ALA A 177 6.09 20.42 7.67
CA ALA A 177 6.59 21.27 6.60
C ALA A 177 6.46 22.75 7.00
N GLU A 178 7.44 23.60 6.73
CA GLU A 178 7.30 25.04 7.02
C GLU A 178 6.68 25.79 5.84
N SER A 179 6.96 25.33 4.63
CA SER A 179 6.50 25.95 3.40
C SER A 179 4.98 25.83 3.24
N SER A 180 4.31 26.99 3.19
CA SER A 180 2.87 27.07 2.90
C SER A 180 2.51 26.55 1.51
N VAL A 181 3.47 26.50 0.59
CA VAL A 181 3.30 25.88 -0.74
C VAL A 181 3.29 24.36 -0.60
N LEU A 182 4.23 23.79 0.17
CA LEU A 182 4.29 22.35 0.40
C LEU A 182 3.08 21.85 1.18
N LYS A 183 2.65 22.56 2.23
CA LYS A 183 1.41 22.22 2.96
C LYS A 183 0.20 22.11 2.04
N ARG A 184 0.05 23.10 1.13
CA ARG A 184 -1.05 23.10 0.16
C ARG A 184 -0.91 21.99 -0.88
N GLY A 185 0.31 21.73 -1.35
CA GLY A 185 0.60 20.63 -2.27
C GLY A 185 0.23 19.28 -1.67
N VAL A 186 0.71 18.99 -0.46
CA VAL A 186 0.40 17.75 0.26
C VAL A 186 -1.09 17.64 0.56
N ALA A 187 -1.74 18.71 1.02
CA ALA A 187 -3.18 18.71 1.27
C ALA A 187 -4.00 18.45 -0.01
N SER A 188 -3.58 19.03 -1.15
CA SER A 188 -4.19 18.79 -2.45
C SER A 188 -4.01 17.33 -2.88
N ALA A 189 -2.81 16.77 -2.75
CA ALA A 189 -2.53 15.38 -3.08
C ALA A 189 -3.35 14.41 -2.22
N VAL A 190 -3.48 14.68 -0.91
CA VAL A 190 -4.35 13.90 0.00
C VAL A 190 -5.81 13.95 -0.45
N GLN A 191 -6.31 15.12 -0.85
CA GLN A 191 -7.69 15.25 -1.36
C GLN A 191 -7.90 14.48 -2.66
N SER A 192 -6.97 14.60 -3.61
CA SER A 192 -7.01 13.86 -4.87
C SER A 192 -6.97 12.35 -4.64
N LEU A 193 -6.11 11.88 -3.74
CA LEU A 193 -5.99 10.48 -3.40
C LEU A 193 -7.27 9.93 -2.75
N LYS A 194 -7.84 10.65 -1.77
CA LYS A 194 -9.13 10.29 -1.15
C LYS A 194 -10.26 10.23 -2.17
N ALA A 195 -10.30 11.17 -3.11
CA ALA A 195 -11.30 11.18 -4.18
C ALA A 195 -11.14 9.97 -5.13
N ALA A 196 -9.91 9.67 -5.55
CA ALA A 196 -9.61 8.53 -6.42
C ALA A 196 -9.90 7.18 -5.74
N ILE A 197 -9.65 7.05 -4.43
CA ILE A 197 -10.04 5.87 -3.65
C ILE A 197 -11.56 5.72 -3.64
N ALA A 198 -12.30 6.80 -3.38
CA ALA A 198 -13.76 6.77 -3.37
C ALA A 198 -14.36 6.42 -4.75
N GLU A 199 -13.76 6.93 -5.82
CA GLU A 199 -14.14 6.60 -7.20
C GLU A 199 -13.88 5.12 -7.50
N THR A 200 -12.71 4.61 -7.14
CA THR A 200 -12.36 3.18 -7.30
C THR A 200 -13.36 2.28 -6.56
N ALA A 201 -13.68 2.62 -5.31
CA ALA A 201 -14.66 1.86 -4.53
C ALA A 201 -16.08 1.93 -5.13
N ALA A 202 -16.48 3.07 -5.70
CA ALA A 202 -17.77 3.22 -6.37
C ALA A 202 -17.85 2.40 -7.67
N GLU A 203 -16.77 2.33 -8.45
CA GLU A 203 -16.66 1.47 -9.63
C GLU A 203 -16.77 -0.02 -9.27
N GLU A 204 -16.13 -0.45 -8.18
CA GLU A 204 -16.24 -1.83 -7.69
C GLU A 204 -17.68 -2.17 -7.29
N LEU A 205 -18.36 -1.28 -6.55
CA LEU A 205 -19.75 -1.49 -6.15
C LEU A 205 -20.72 -1.53 -7.34
N THR A 206 -20.49 -0.69 -8.36
CA THR A 206 -21.33 -0.65 -9.56
C THR A 206 -21.07 -1.82 -10.51
N SER A 207 -19.83 -2.32 -10.59
CA SER A 207 -19.47 -3.52 -11.35
C SER A 207 -19.88 -4.83 -10.66
N ALA A 208 -19.94 -4.84 -9.33
CA ALA A 208 -20.44 -5.95 -8.52
C ALA A 208 -21.98 -5.99 -8.41
N ALA A 209 -22.68 -4.95 -8.86
CA ALA A 209 -24.14 -4.95 -8.87
C ALA A 209 -24.65 -6.12 -9.73
N PRO A 210 -25.58 -6.95 -9.22
CA PRO A 210 -26.08 -8.10 -9.97
C PRO A 210 -26.68 -7.58 -11.28
N ARG A 211 -26.14 -8.05 -12.42
CA ARG A 211 -26.78 -7.88 -13.71
C ARG A 211 -28.15 -8.52 -13.61
N ILE A 212 -29.19 -7.70 -13.45
CA ILE A 212 -30.57 -8.17 -13.41
C ILE A 212 -30.84 -8.78 -14.79
N ASP A 213 -31.04 -10.10 -14.84
CA ASP A 213 -31.42 -10.77 -16.06
C ASP A 213 -32.73 -10.15 -16.56
N PRO A 214 -32.75 -9.51 -17.75
CA PRO A 214 -33.96 -8.90 -18.29
C PRO A 214 -35.07 -9.93 -18.55
N ASN A 215 -34.74 -11.22 -18.59
CA ASN A 215 -35.69 -12.33 -18.71
C ASN A 215 -36.02 -12.99 -17.35
N SER A 216 -35.54 -12.44 -16.23
CA SER A 216 -35.92 -13.00 -14.93
C SER A 216 -37.44 -12.88 -14.72
N PRO A 217 -38.08 -13.86 -14.06
CA PRO A 217 -39.52 -13.84 -13.81
C PRO A 217 -40.00 -12.53 -13.16
N TYR A 218 -39.15 -11.90 -12.33
CA TYR A 218 -39.42 -10.64 -11.66
C TYR A 218 -39.51 -9.45 -12.64
N GLU A 219 -38.56 -9.31 -13.57
CA GLU A 219 -38.59 -8.23 -14.56
C GLU A 219 -39.69 -8.45 -15.62
N VAL A 220 -39.96 -9.69 -16.00
CA VAL A 220 -41.10 -10.04 -16.88
C VAL A 220 -42.43 -9.64 -16.22
N MET A 221 -42.64 -9.97 -14.95
CA MET A 221 -43.87 -9.57 -14.23
C MET A 221 -44.00 -8.05 -14.09
N LYS A 222 -42.89 -7.34 -13.87
CA LYS A 222 -42.86 -5.87 -13.77
C LYS A 222 -43.20 -5.19 -15.10
N GLN A 223 -42.72 -5.71 -16.23
CA GLN A 223 -43.08 -5.19 -17.55
C GLN A 223 -44.55 -5.47 -17.91
N VAL A 224 -45.06 -6.66 -17.58
CA VAL A 224 -46.47 -7.02 -17.76
C VAL A 224 -47.39 -6.15 -16.90
N ALA A 225 -46.97 -5.82 -15.67
CA ALA A 225 -47.73 -4.89 -14.81
C ALA A 225 -47.77 -3.47 -15.40
N LYS A 226 -46.63 -2.94 -15.90
CA LYS A 226 -46.58 -1.62 -16.54
C LYS A 226 -47.44 -1.52 -17.82
N THR A 227 -47.59 -2.62 -18.56
CA THR A 227 -48.44 -2.65 -19.77
C THR A 227 -49.92 -2.82 -19.45
N LYS A 228 -50.28 -3.57 -18.41
CA LYS A 228 -51.68 -3.77 -18.01
C LYS A 228 -52.30 -2.60 -17.24
N PHE A 229 -51.49 -1.81 -16.53
CA PHE A 229 -51.97 -0.69 -15.70
C PHE A 229 -51.63 0.68 -16.28
N LYS A 230 -51.41 0.80 -17.61
CA LYS A 230 -51.38 2.10 -18.28
C LYS A 230 -52.79 2.71 -18.23
N VAL A 231 -53.06 3.45 -17.16
CA VAL A 231 -54.28 4.25 -17.00
C VAL A 231 -54.27 5.32 -18.10
N LYS A 232 -55.33 5.32 -18.92
CA LYS A 232 -55.62 6.40 -19.86
C LYS A 232 -56.10 7.63 -19.11
#